data_AF-I6YAF9-F1
#
_entry.id   AF-I6YAF9-F1
#
_cell.length_a   1.000
_cell.length_b   1.000
_cell.length_c   1.000
_cell.angle_alpha   90.00
_cell.angle_beta   90.00
_cell.angle_gamma   90.00
#
_symmetry.space_group_name_H-M   'P 1'
#
loop_
_entity.id
_entity.type
_entity.pdbx_description
1 polymer ?
#
loop_
_entity_poly.entity_id
_entity_poly.type
_entity_poly.pdbx_seq_one_letter_code
_entity_poly.pdbx_strand_id
1 'polypeptide(L)'
;MFFLKPILFVLSGTAGIAGFSSLSSLNWDPSNVWRVGANDKFYLSNCFNNPYDKKEKWTNSNLWIYLTIKGPKSNGISENTDLELWAEGYGERRQGNKIIIPRWYKDISFQSSAIDGGDSDYVLTKSSHGIKIGETGSGEDSQVFGDTIKCGNQIFDVDGHASSLGFLDIPLNKVTFKLKKSEYREYKGREAFEIVINTNQRDKQLKWADGFKPIVI
;
A
#
# COMPACT_ATOMS: atom_id res chain seq x y z
N MET A 1 69.11 29.17 -36.17
CA MET A 1 68.15 30.11 -35.54
C MET A 1 66.76 29.51 -35.69
N PHE A 2 66.03 29.42 -34.59
CA PHE A 2 64.91 28.51 -34.36
C PHE A 2 63.65 28.82 -35.18
N PHE A 3 63.03 27.74 -35.68
CA PHE A 3 61.66 27.67 -36.19
C PHE A 3 60.64 27.72 -35.04
N LEU A 4 59.48 28.34 -35.24
CA LEU A 4 58.25 28.00 -34.52
C LEU A 4 57.02 28.25 -35.41
N LYS A 5 56.47 27.15 -35.93
CA LYS A 5 55.08 27.02 -36.42
C LYS A 5 54.19 26.73 -35.22
N PRO A 6 52.97 27.29 -35.10
CA PRO A 6 52.03 26.83 -34.09
C PRO A 6 51.45 25.47 -34.50
N ILE A 7 51.80 24.44 -33.72
CA ILE A 7 51.19 23.12 -33.73
C ILE A 7 49.89 23.23 -32.94
N LEU A 8 48.74 23.07 -33.61
CA LEU A 8 47.46 22.83 -32.98
C LEU A 8 47.49 21.42 -32.35
N PHE A 9 47.67 21.37 -31.04
CA PHE A 9 47.51 20.16 -30.26
C PHE A 9 46.03 19.72 -30.30
N VAL A 10 45.79 18.57 -30.93
CA VAL A 10 44.59 17.78 -30.72
C VAL A 10 44.68 17.24 -29.29
N LEU A 11 44.03 17.91 -28.34
CA LEU A 11 43.78 17.35 -27.03
C LEU A 11 42.70 16.28 -27.17
N SER A 12 43.16 15.04 -27.29
CA SER A 12 42.42 13.82 -27.04
C SER A 12 41.89 13.83 -25.60
N GLY A 13 40.73 14.44 -25.39
CA GLY A 13 39.96 14.30 -24.17
C GLY A 13 38.87 13.25 -24.40
N THR A 14 39.12 12.01 -23.98
CA THR A 14 38.06 11.05 -23.71
C THR A 14 37.21 11.63 -22.57
N ALA A 15 36.20 12.42 -22.91
CA ALA A 15 35.08 12.64 -22.03
C ALA A 15 34.32 11.32 -21.99
N GLY A 16 34.73 10.44 -21.07
CA GLY A 16 33.86 9.41 -20.57
C GLY A 16 32.63 10.13 -20.04
N ILE A 17 31.56 10.13 -20.84
CA ILE A 17 30.24 10.44 -20.34
C ILE A 17 29.95 9.30 -19.36
N ALA A 18 30.33 9.51 -18.11
CA ALA A 18 29.67 8.85 -17.00
C ALA A 18 28.22 9.30 -17.08
N GLY A 19 27.44 8.56 -17.85
CA GLY A 19 26.00 8.61 -17.81
C GLY A 19 25.63 8.14 -16.42
N PHE A 20 25.59 9.07 -15.46
CA PHE A 20 24.75 8.92 -14.31
C PHE A 20 23.34 8.79 -14.88
N SER A 21 22.90 7.55 -15.11
CA SER A 21 21.48 7.23 -15.11
C SER A 21 21.01 7.39 -13.67
N SER A 22 20.96 8.64 -13.22
CA SER A 22 19.97 9.10 -12.25
C SER A 22 18.63 8.89 -12.94
N LEU A 23 18.18 7.64 -12.95
CA LEU A 23 16.79 7.31 -13.20
C LEU A 23 16.06 7.76 -11.95
N SER A 24 15.83 9.07 -11.88
CA SER A 24 14.67 9.64 -11.22
C SER A 24 13.51 8.67 -11.41
N SER A 25 12.99 8.17 -10.28
CA SER A 25 11.82 7.30 -10.19
C SER A 25 10.78 7.70 -11.23
N LEU A 26 10.65 6.86 -12.25
CA LEU A 26 9.90 7.19 -13.43
C LEU A 26 8.41 6.96 -13.17
N ASN A 27 7.66 8.05 -13.13
CA ASN A 27 6.20 8.10 -12.95
C ASN A 27 5.39 7.44 -14.11
N TRP A 28 6.04 6.63 -14.96
CA TRP A 28 5.40 5.83 -16.03
C TRP A 28 5.20 4.37 -15.65
N ASP A 29 5.71 3.93 -14.50
CA ASP A 29 5.51 2.55 -14.08
C ASP A 29 4.00 2.24 -14.01
N PRO A 30 3.56 1.08 -14.54
CA PRO A 30 2.18 0.65 -14.40
C PRO A 30 1.75 0.68 -12.94
N SER A 31 0.47 0.96 -12.67
CA SER A 31 -0.06 1.07 -11.30
C SER A 31 0.08 -0.19 -10.44
N ASN A 32 0.40 -1.33 -11.06
CA ASN A 32 0.66 -2.60 -10.40
C ASN A 32 2.16 -2.91 -10.24
N VAL A 33 3.08 -1.99 -10.57
CA VAL A 33 4.53 -2.18 -10.43
C VAL A 33 5.08 -1.29 -9.32
N TRP A 34 5.80 -1.89 -8.38
CA TRP A 34 6.50 -1.21 -7.30
C TRP A 34 8.01 -1.33 -7.47
N ARG A 35 8.71 -0.19 -7.52
CA ARG A 35 10.18 -0.16 -7.48
C ARG A 35 10.66 0.28 -6.10
N VAL A 36 11.11 -0.67 -5.28
CA VAL A 36 11.43 -0.41 -3.86
C VAL A 36 12.57 0.58 -3.70
N GLY A 37 13.58 0.52 -4.59
CA GLY A 37 14.71 1.46 -4.55
C GLY A 37 14.33 2.92 -4.88
N ALA A 38 13.14 3.14 -5.44
CA ALA A 38 12.64 4.45 -5.87
C ALA A 38 11.55 5.00 -4.95
N ASN A 39 10.73 4.13 -4.36
CA ASN A 39 9.63 4.50 -3.48
C ASN A 39 9.50 3.44 -2.38
N ASP A 40 9.36 3.88 -1.14
CA ASP A 40 9.19 2.99 0.00
C ASP A 40 7.73 2.60 0.27
N LYS A 41 6.79 3.23 -0.45
CA LYS A 41 5.35 2.96 -0.38
C LYS A 41 4.83 2.50 -1.74
N PHE A 42 4.07 1.41 -1.73
CA PHE A 42 3.32 0.95 -2.88
C PHE A 42 1.84 1.22 -2.71
N TYR A 43 1.39 2.34 -3.24
CA TYR A 43 -0.02 2.75 -3.14
C TYR A 43 -0.92 1.82 -3.95
N LEU A 44 -1.88 1.20 -3.28
CA LEU A 44 -2.81 0.25 -3.86
C LEU A 44 -4.12 0.93 -4.27
N SER A 45 -4.71 1.73 -3.38
CA SER A 45 -5.97 2.41 -3.64
C SER A 45 -6.13 3.65 -2.78
N ASN A 46 -6.92 4.59 -3.27
CA ASN A 46 -7.54 5.61 -2.44
C ASN A 46 -8.89 5.08 -1.93
N CYS A 47 -9.23 5.38 -0.69
CA CYS A 47 -10.47 4.98 -0.05
C CYS A 47 -11.08 6.13 0.74
N PHE A 48 -12.40 6.12 0.81
CA PHE A 48 -13.18 7.20 1.37
C PHE A 48 -14.28 6.62 2.27
N ASN A 49 -14.44 7.21 3.46
CA ASN A 49 -15.66 7.04 4.23
C ASN A 49 -16.65 8.12 3.83
N ASN A 50 -17.86 7.71 3.41
CA ASN A 50 -18.89 8.66 3.01
C ASN A 50 -19.91 8.88 4.14
N PRO A 51 -19.91 10.05 4.80
CA PRO A 51 -20.62 10.27 6.07
C PRO A 51 -22.14 10.50 5.95
N TYR A 52 -22.76 10.29 4.79
CA TYR A 52 -24.16 10.65 4.57
C TYR A 52 -25.18 9.75 5.29
N ASP A 53 -24.75 8.67 5.95
CA ASP A 53 -25.65 7.62 6.46
C ASP A 53 -25.84 7.61 8.00
N LYS A 54 -25.27 8.55 8.77
CA LYS A 54 -25.41 8.55 10.25
C LYS A 54 -25.65 9.94 10.86
N LYS A 55 -26.52 9.99 11.88
CA LYS A 55 -26.88 11.20 12.67
C LYS A 55 -25.69 11.78 13.45
N GLU A 56 -24.69 10.95 13.72
CA GLU A 56 -23.35 11.33 14.18
C GLU A 56 -22.40 11.12 13.00
N LYS A 57 -21.99 12.21 12.34
CA LYS A 57 -21.23 12.14 11.07
C LYS A 57 -19.77 11.81 11.35
N TRP A 58 -19.47 10.52 11.42
CA TRP A 58 -18.10 10.04 11.33
C TRP A 58 -17.55 10.31 9.94
N THR A 59 -16.72 11.35 9.92
CA THR A 59 -15.59 11.67 9.05
C THR A 59 -15.76 11.71 7.53
N ASN A 60 -15.51 12.89 6.96
CA ASN A 60 -14.89 12.94 5.62
C ASN A 60 -13.46 12.45 5.83
N SER A 61 -13.21 11.18 5.50
CA SER A 61 -11.88 10.60 5.54
C SER A 61 -11.42 10.25 4.14
N ASN A 62 -10.19 10.62 3.83
CA ASN A 62 -9.51 10.21 2.61
C ASN A 62 -8.26 9.45 3.04
N LEU A 63 -8.20 8.19 2.64
CA LEU A 63 -7.19 7.22 2.99
C LEU A 63 -6.50 6.71 1.74
N TRP A 64 -5.18 6.71 1.73
CA TRP A 64 -4.39 5.98 0.76
C TRP A 64 -3.88 4.71 1.41
N ILE A 65 -4.32 3.57 0.90
CA ILE A 65 -3.85 2.26 1.34
C ILE A 65 -2.61 1.92 0.54
N TYR A 66 -1.56 1.46 1.23
CA TYR A 66 -0.30 1.09 0.60
C TYR A 66 0.36 -0.09 1.30
N LEU A 67 1.26 -0.77 0.58
CA LEU A 67 2.20 -1.74 1.16
C LEU A 67 3.56 -1.08 1.37
N THR A 68 4.24 -1.48 2.44
CA THR A 68 5.63 -1.09 2.73
C THR A 68 6.40 -2.29 3.28
N ILE A 69 7.73 -2.23 3.29
CA ILE A 69 8.57 -3.28 3.90
C ILE A 69 8.40 -3.25 5.42
N LYS A 70 8.16 -4.42 6.01
CA LYS A 70 8.07 -4.56 7.46
C LYS A 70 9.47 -4.58 8.09
N GLY A 71 9.74 -3.65 8.99
CA GLY A 71 11.00 -3.59 9.74
C GLY A 71 12.10 -2.73 9.07
N PRO A 72 13.36 -2.86 9.52
CA PRO A 72 14.45 -2.00 9.05
C PRO A 72 14.82 -2.26 7.59
N LYS A 73 14.90 -1.18 6.80
CA LYS A 73 15.09 -1.16 5.32
C LYS A 73 16.53 -1.43 4.84
N SER A 74 17.37 -2.07 5.65
CA SER A 74 18.83 -1.91 5.48
C SER A 74 19.46 -2.68 4.31
N ASN A 75 18.81 -3.70 3.72
CA ASN A 75 19.47 -4.61 2.77
C ASN A 75 18.69 -4.89 1.46
N GLY A 76 17.85 -3.96 1.01
CA GLY A 76 17.02 -4.20 -0.18
C GLY A 76 15.92 -5.24 0.07
N ILE A 77 15.41 -5.85 -1.00
CA ILE A 77 14.38 -6.89 -0.94
C ILE A 77 14.93 -8.25 -1.39
N SER A 78 14.37 -9.30 -0.82
CA SER A 78 14.65 -10.69 -1.19
C SER A 78 13.40 -11.57 -1.06
N GLU A 79 13.50 -12.83 -1.47
CA GLU A 79 12.43 -13.79 -1.27
C GLU A 79 12.09 -13.94 0.23
N ASN A 80 10.81 -14.03 0.55
CA ASN A 80 10.23 -14.04 1.91
C ASN A 80 10.33 -12.71 2.69
N THR A 81 10.73 -11.61 2.05
CA THR A 81 10.62 -10.28 2.68
C THR A 81 9.18 -10.02 3.10
N ASP A 82 8.99 -9.69 4.38
CA ASP A 82 7.69 -9.34 4.95
C ASP A 82 7.28 -7.92 4.54
N LEU A 83 6.04 -7.79 4.08
CA LEU A 83 5.40 -6.50 3.83
C LEU A 83 4.32 -6.25 4.87
N GLU A 84 4.01 -4.98 5.06
CA GLU A 84 2.94 -4.54 5.94
C GLU A 84 1.96 -3.65 5.19
N LEU A 85 0.67 -3.85 5.43
CA LEU A 85 -0.43 -3.07 4.89
C LEU A 85 -0.71 -1.88 5.80
N TRP A 86 -0.57 -0.70 5.24
CA TRP A 86 -0.74 0.57 5.93
C TRP A 86 -1.80 1.42 5.22
N ALA A 87 -2.28 2.42 5.94
CA ALA A 87 -3.00 3.52 5.35
C ALA A 87 -2.55 4.85 5.94
N GLU A 88 -2.42 5.83 5.07
CA GLU A 88 -2.19 7.22 5.48
C GLU A 88 -3.35 8.08 5.01
N GLY A 89 -3.64 9.15 5.74
CA GLY A 89 -4.68 10.04 5.30
C GLY A 89 -5.13 11.04 6.34
N TYR A 90 -6.25 11.68 6.01
CA TYR A 90 -6.86 12.70 6.84
C TYR A 90 -8.23 12.26 7.30
N GLY A 91 -8.54 12.52 8.56
CA GLY A 91 -9.89 12.40 9.13
C GLY A 91 -10.34 13.74 9.72
N GLU A 92 -11.64 14.00 9.74
CA GLU A 92 -12.24 15.18 10.38
C GLU A 92 -13.64 14.86 10.90
N ARG A 93 -13.90 14.98 12.21
CA ARG A 93 -15.23 14.67 12.78
C ARG A 93 -16.14 15.88 12.68
N ARG A 94 -17.35 15.69 12.15
CA ARG A 94 -18.38 16.75 12.04
C ARG A 94 -19.66 16.37 12.76
N GLN A 95 -20.38 17.38 13.27
CA GLN A 95 -21.76 17.25 13.71
C GLN A 95 -22.58 18.35 13.01
N GLY A 96 -23.45 17.95 12.08
CA GLY A 96 -24.10 18.91 11.18
C GLY A 96 -23.08 19.64 10.31
N ASN A 97 -22.99 20.97 10.47
CA ASN A 97 -22.01 21.85 9.81
C ASN A 97 -20.83 22.24 10.73
N LYS A 98 -20.81 21.78 11.99
CA LYS A 98 -19.75 22.11 12.95
C LYS A 98 -18.66 21.04 12.91
N ILE A 99 -17.41 21.48 12.89
CA ILE A 99 -16.24 20.61 13.09
C ILE A 99 -16.12 20.37 14.59
N ILE A 100 -16.12 19.09 14.99
CA ILE A 100 -15.94 18.67 16.39
C ILE A 100 -14.49 18.26 16.64
N ILE A 101 -13.87 17.57 15.67
CA ILE A 101 -12.43 17.26 15.66
C ILE A 101 -11.86 17.81 14.35
N PRO A 102 -10.86 18.71 14.41
CA PRO A 102 -10.26 19.29 13.22
C PRO A 102 -9.58 18.23 12.35
N ARG A 103 -9.39 18.57 11.08
CA ARG A 103 -8.65 17.71 10.16
C ARG A 103 -7.25 17.42 10.72
N TRP A 104 -6.92 16.14 10.81
CA TRP A 104 -5.61 15.69 11.27
C TRP A 104 -5.12 14.56 10.38
N TYR A 105 -3.80 14.48 10.24
CA TYR A 105 -3.13 13.44 9.47
C TYR A 105 -2.76 12.28 10.39
N LYS A 106 -2.95 11.05 9.91
CA LYS A 106 -2.51 9.85 10.62
C LYS A 106 -2.01 8.81 9.60
N ASP A 107 -0.99 8.07 10.02
CA ASP A 107 -0.48 6.88 9.34
C ASP A 107 -0.72 5.69 10.28
N ILE A 108 -1.30 4.61 9.77
CA ILE A 108 -1.78 3.47 10.56
C ILE A 108 -1.41 2.15 9.89
N SER A 109 -0.96 1.19 10.69
CA SER A 109 -0.90 -0.21 10.24
C SER A 109 -2.29 -0.82 10.34
N PHE A 110 -2.74 -1.50 9.28
CA PHE A 110 -3.96 -2.30 9.31
C PHE A 110 -3.76 -3.67 9.95
N GLN A 111 -2.51 -4.08 10.21
CA GLN A 111 -2.19 -5.35 10.84
C GLN A 111 -1.96 -5.21 12.36
N SER A 112 -2.26 -4.05 12.94
CA SER A 112 -2.23 -3.84 14.39
C SER A 112 -3.35 -4.62 15.09
N SER A 113 -3.12 -4.89 16.38
CA SER A 113 -4.09 -5.58 17.24
C SER A 113 -4.52 -4.65 18.36
N ALA A 114 -5.78 -4.80 18.78
CA ALA A 114 -6.36 -4.07 19.88
C ALA A 114 -5.58 -4.32 21.18
N ILE A 115 -5.52 -3.29 22.02
CA ILE A 115 -4.69 -3.21 23.24
C ILE A 115 -5.00 -4.38 24.22
N ASP A 116 -6.24 -4.89 24.23
CA ASP A 116 -6.74 -5.77 25.29
C ASP A 116 -6.90 -7.27 24.93
N GLY A 117 -6.53 -7.75 23.73
CA GLY A 117 -6.83 -9.18 23.48
C GLY A 117 -6.53 -9.83 22.14
N GLY A 118 -5.70 -9.25 21.27
CA GLY A 118 -5.31 -9.91 20.01
C GLY A 118 -6.39 -9.91 18.92
N ASP A 119 -7.51 -9.24 19.16
CA ASP A 119 -8.45 -8.83 18.12
C ASP A 119 -7.79 -7.80 17.20
N SER A 120 -8.17 -7.81 15.92
CA SER A 120 -7.64 -6.85 14.95
C SER A 120 -8.21 -5.46 15.23
N ASP A 121 -7.46 -4.39 14.95
CA ASP A 121 -8.02 -3.03 14.93
C ASP A 121 -8.80 -2.77 13.63
N TYR A 122 -8.55 -3.58 12.59
CA TYR A 122 -9.19 -3.45 11.28
C TYR A 122 -9.66 -4.79 10.74
N VAL A 123 -10.85 -4.79 10.16
CA VAL A 123 -11.42 -5.96 9.48
C VAL A 123 -11.77 -5.59 8.04
N LEU A 124 -11.49 -6.53 7.14
CA LEU A 124 -11.98 -6.50 5.78
C LEU A 124 -13.25 -7.34 5.69
N THR A 125 -14.35 -6.73 5.25
CA THR A 125 -15.66 -7.37 5.11
C THR A 125 -16.04 -7.44 3.64
N LYS A 126 -16.28 -8.64 3.12
CA LYS A 126 -16.95 -8.86 1.83
C LYS A 126 -18.45 -9.05 2.05
N SER A 127 -19.25 -8.36 1.24
CA SER A 127 -20.71 -8.41 1.20
C SER A 127 -21.22 -8.43 -0.24
N SER A 128 -22.54 -8.51 -0.45
CA SER A 128 -23.15 -8.37 -1.77
C SER A 128 -22.89 -7.01 -2.43
N HIS A 129 -22.55 -5.98 -1.65
CA HIS A 129 -22.26 -4.63 -2.13
C HIS A 129 -20.76 -4.39 -2.37
N GLY A 130 -19.94 -5.44 -2.30
CA GLY A 130 -18.50 -5.37 -2.46
C GLY A 130 -17.73 -5.48 -1.15
N ILE A 131 -16.49 -5.00 -1.17
CA ILE A 131 -15.53 -5.12 -0.08
C ILE A 131 -15.35 -3.77 0.60
N LYS A 132 -15.30 -3.80 1.93
CA LYS A 132 -15.03 -2.65 2.78
C LYS A 132 -13.95 -2.99 3.79
N ILE A 133 -13.23 -1.97 4.24
CA ILE A 133 -12.35 -2.04 5.42
C ILE A 133 -13.02 -1.21 6.51
N GLY A 134 -12.98 -1.66 7.76
CA GLY A 134 -13.55 -0.92 8.88
C GLY A 134 -12.73 -1.09 10.15
N GLU A 135 -12.70 -0.04 10.96
CA GLU A 135 -12.15 -0.08 12.31
C GLU A 135 -13.03 -0.95 13.22
N THR A 136 -12.41 -1.87 13.95
CA THR A 136 -13.04 -2.74 14.94
C THR A 136 -12.77 -2.21 16.33
N GLY A 137 -13.54 -1.19 16.72
CA GLY A 137 -13.48 -0.58 18.04
C GLY A 137 -14.85 -0.06 18.45
N SER A 138 -15.20 -0.28 19.73
CA SER A 138 -16.40 0.28 20.36
C SER A 138 -15.99 1.46 21.25
N GLY A 139 -15.98 2.64 20.67
CA GLY A 139 -15.60 3.87 21.35
C GLY A 139 -15.66 5.04 20.39
N GLU A 140 -16.09 6.21 20.87
CA GLU A 140 -16.05 7.41 20.03
C GLU A 140 -14.62 7.73 19.62
N ASP A 141 -13.62 7.52 20.49
CA ASP A 141 -12.22 7.79 20.16
C ASP A 141 -11.55 6.70 19.30
N SER A 142 -12.20 5.53 19.11
CA SER A 142 -11.60 4.38 18.42
C SER A 142 -11.86 4.34 16.92
N GLN A 143 -12.63 5.30 16.37
CA GLN A 143 -13.01 5.31 14.96
C GLN A 143 -12.47 6.57 14.26
N VAL A 144 -11.17 6.59 13.93
CA VAL A 144 -10.55 7.74 13.27
C VAL A 144 -11.04 7.87 11.82
N PHE A 145 -11.25 6.74 11.15
CA PHE A 145 -11.57 6.68 9.73
C PHE A 145 -12.97 6.13 9.46
N GLY A 146 -13.56 5.43 10.43
CA GLY A 146 -14.94 4.97 10.43
C GLY A 146 -15.09 3.45 10.25
N ASP A 147 -16.32 2.99 10.41
CA ASP A 147 -16.69 1.57 10.31
C ASP A 147 -16.90 1.08 8.87
N THR A 148 -16.91 2.00 7.90
CA THR A 148 -17.07 1.67 6.48
C THR A 148 -16.19 2.56 5.60
N ILE A 149 -15.01 2.06 5.25
CA ILE A 149 -14.09 2.67 4.30
C ILE A 149 -14.28 1.98 2.94
N LYS A 150 -14.71 2.75 1.93
CA LYS A 150 -14.93 2.26 0.57
C LYS A 150 -13.78 2.68 -0.33
N CYS A 151 -13.14 1.72 -0.98
CA CYS A 151 -12.02 1.99 -1.88
C CYS A 151 -12.51 2.27 -3.31
N GLY A 152 -11.85 3.21 -3.98
CA GLY A 152 -12.19 3.58 -5.36
C GLY A 152 -11.96 2.43 -6.35
N ASN A 153 -10.97 1.58 -6.08
CA ASN A 153 -10.69 0.37 -6.84
C ASN A 153 -10.76 -0.86 -5.92
N GLN A 154 -11.31 -1.96 -6.44
CA GLN A 154 -11.24 -3.25 -5.75
C GLN A 154 -9.86 -3.87 -5.97
N ILE A 155 -9.01 -3.80 -4.96
CA ILE A 155 -7.65 -4.36 -4.97
C ILE A 155 -7.58 -5.75 -4.34
N PHE A 156 -8.53 -6.06 -3.46
CA PHE A 156 -8.62 -7.34 -2.77
C PHE A 156 -9.89 -8.08 -3.15
N ASP A 157 -9.88 -9.40 -2.97
CA ASP A 157 -11.07 -10.23 -2.92
C ASP A 157 -10.97 -11.26 -1.79
N VAL A 158 -12.11 -11.80 -1.38
CA VAL A 158 -12.20 -12.81 -0.32
C VAL A 158 -12.87 -14.06 -0.86
N ASP A 159 -12.16 -15.19 -0.76
CA ASP A 159 -12.71 -16.52 -0.98
C ASP A 159 -13.09 -17.14 0.36
N GLY A 160 -14.23 -17.82 0.41
CA GLY A 160 -14.70 -18.51 1.61
C GLY A 160 -16.22 -18.71 1.65
N HIS A 161 -16.70 -19.41 2.67
CA HIS A 161 -18.13 -19.59 2.91
C HIS A 161 -18.71 -18.41 3.68
N ALA A 162 -19.64 -17.69 3.05
CA ALA A 162 -20.33 -16.58 3.69
C ALA A 162 -21.06 -17.05 4.96
N SER A 163 -21.06 -16.19 5.98
CA SER A 163 -21.89 -16.40 7.17
C SER A 163 -23.37 -16.51 6.80
N SER A 164 -24.21 -16.96 7.73
CA SER A 164 -25.67 -16.98 7.56
C SER A 164 -26.28 -15.62 7.19
N LEU A 165 -25.57 -14.53 7.50
CA LEU A 165 -25.94 -13.15 7.15
C LEU A 165 -25.36 -12.67 5.80
N GLY A 166 -24.63 -13.52 5.09
CA GLY A 166 -24.02 -13.20 3.79
C GLY A 166 -22.71 -12.42 3.86
N PHE A 167 -22.13 -12.24 5.05
CA PHE A 167 -20.88 -11.51 5.25
C PHE A 167 -19.67 -12.45 5.40
N LEU A 168 -18.52 -12.00 4.88
CA LEU A 168 -17.21 -12.63 5.01
C LEU A 168 -16.21 -11.64 5.61
N ASP A 169 -15.94 -11.80 6.89
CA ASP A 169 -14.98 -10.97 7.61
C ASP A 169 -13.61 -11.64 7.73
N ILE A 170 -12.56 -10.90 7.39
CA ILE A 170 -11.15 -11.26 7.60
C ILE A 170 -10.50 -10.19 8.50
N PRO A 171 -10.08 -10.55 9.73
CA PRO A 171 -9.27 -9.68 10.56
C PRO A 171 -7.90 -9.47 9.92
N LEU A 172 -7.52 -8.21 9.67
CA LEU A 172 -6.31 -7.89 8.93
C LEU A 172 -5.03 -8.23 9.71
N ASN A 173 -5.06 -8.26 11.05
CA ASN A 173 -3.95 -8.79 11.86
C ASN A 173 -3.66 -10.31 11.66
N LYS A 174 -4.54 -11.06 10.97
CA LYS A 174 -4.31 -12.46 10.57
C LYS A 174 -3.84 -12.61 9.13
N VAL A 175 -3.67 -11.50 8.40
CA VAL A 175 -3.17 -11.48 7.03
C VAL A 175 -1.67 -11.21 7.06
N THR A 176 -0.92 -11.85 6.17
CA THR A 176 0.50 -11.59 5.94
C THR A 176 0.77 -11.42 4.46
N PHE A 177 1.66 -10.49 4.14
CA PHE A 177 2.11 -10.20 2.79
C PHE A 177 3.60 -10.53 2.72
N LYS A 178 4.00 -11.37 1.76
CA LYS A 178 5.40 -11.75 1.58
C LYS A 178 5.80 -11.70 0.12
N LEU A 179 7.05 -11.36 -0.14
CA LEU A 179 7.62 -11.47 -1.47
C LEU A 179 7.91 -12.92 -1.81
N LYS A 180 7.49 -13.34 -3.00
CA LYS A 180 7.87 -14.61 -3.62
C LYS A 180 8.61 -14.31 -4.92
N LYS A 181 9.71 -15.02 -5.17
CA LYS A 181 10.46 -14.83 -6.41
C LYS A 181 9.56 -15.12 -7.61
N SER A 182 9.49 -14.19 -8.55
CA SER A 182 8.70 -14.35 -9.76
C SER A 182 9.55 -14.83 -10.94
N GLU A 183 8.89 -15.41 -11.93
CA GLU A 183 9.50 -15.87 -13.18
C GLU A 183 9.50 -14.79 -14.27
N TYR A 184 9.05 -13.55 -13.98
CA TYR A 184 9.02 -12.45 -14.95
C TYR A 184 10.41 -12.17 -15.54
N ARG A 185 10.64 -12.60 -16.77
CA ARG A 185 11.90 -12.38 -17.52
C ARG A 185 11.99 -11.02 -18.20
N GLU A 186 10.89 -10.26 -18.21
CA GLU A 186 10.79 -8.95 -18.87
C GLU A 186 11.63 -7.87 -18.17
N TYR A 187 11.90 -8.01 -16.88
CA TYR A 187 12.71 -7.08 -16.09
C TYR A 187 14.20 -7.44 -16.11
N LYS A 188 14.84 -7.31 -17.28
CA LYS A 188 16.26 -7.65 -17.45
C LYS A 188 17.16 -6.91 -16.45
N GLY A 189 18.03 -7.67 -15.78
CA GLY A 189 19.03 -7.13 -14.85
C GLY A 189 18.47 -6.69 -13.49
N ARG A 190 17.21 -7.02 -13.18
CA ARG A 190 16.57 -6.76 -11.88
C ARG A 190 15.90 -8.03 -11.38
N GLU A 191 15.82 -8.19 -10.07
CA GLU A 191 14.99 -9.23 -9.47
C GLU A 191 13.53 -8.74 -9.45
N ALA A 192 12.60 -9.64 -9.79
CA ALA A 192 11.17 -9.36 -9.75
C ALA A 192 10.50 -10.33 -8.78
N PHE A 193 9.59 -9.81 -7.97
CA PHE A 193 8.86 -10.55 -6.96
C PHE A 193 7.36 -10.34 -7.14
N GLU A 194 6.60 -11.37 -6.85
CA GLU A 194 5.16 -11.29 -6.63
C GLU A 194 4.88 -11.10 -5.14
N ILE A 195 3.77 -10.44 -4.83
CA ILE A 195 3.30 -10.33 -3.45
C ILE A 195 2.30 -11.46 -3.19
N VAL A 196 2.67 -12.38 -2.30
CA VAL A 196 1.81 -13.47 -1.84
C VAL A 196 1.06 -13.04 -0.59
N ILE A 197 -0.25 -13.25 -0.59
CA ILE A 197 -1.13 -13.03 0.56
C ILE A 197 -1.38 -14.38 1.23
N ASN A 198 -1.07 -14.49 2.53
CA ASN A 198 -1.47 -15.63 3.34
C ASN A 198 -2.39 -15.16 4.47
N THR A 199 -3.53 -15.83 4.63
CA THR A 199 -4.47 -15.58 5.73
C THR A 199 -4.39 -16.73 6.72
N ASN A 200 -4.12 -16.43 7.99
CA ASN A 200 -4.12 -17.44 9.06
C ASN A 200 -5.55 -17.71 9.55
N GLN A 201 -6.42 -18.13 8.62
CA GLN A 201 -7.79 -18.59 8.87
C GLN A 201 -8.09 -19.77 7.94
N ARG A 202 -8.78 -20.80 8.44
CA ARG A 202 -8.99 -22.05 7.70
C ARG A 202 -10.02 -21.93 6.58
N ASP A 203 -11.07 -21.13 6.78
CA ASP A 203 -12.26 -21.15 5.91
C ASP A 203 -12.43 -19.87 5.07
N LYS A 204 -11.46 -18.95 5.17
CA LYS A 204 -11.47 -17.66 4.48
C LYS A 204 -10.07 -17.28 4.05
N GLN A 205 -9.93 -16.83 2.80
CA GLN A 205 -8.66 -16.41 2.24
C GLN A 205 -8.81 -15.04 1.58
N LEU A 206 -7.93 -14.12 1.96
CA LEU A 206 -7.75 -12.88 1.24
C LEU A 206 -6.87 -13.14 0.01
N LYS A 207 -7.27 -12.62 -1.14
CA LYS A 207 -6.50 -12.66 -2.39
C LYS A 207 -6.49 -11.29 -3.05
N TRP A 208 -5.62 -11.15 -4.06
CA TRP A 208 -5.73 -10.02 -4.98
C TRP A 208 -7.02 -10.13 -5.79
N ALA A 209 -7.63 -8.99 -6.08
CA ALA A 209 -8.79 -8.95 -6.96
C ALA A 209 -8.42 -9.40 -8.38
N ASP A 210 -9.39 -9.94 -9.11
CA ASP A 210 -9.19 -10.39 -10.49
C ASP A 210 -8.67 -9.24 -11.37
N GLY A 211 -7.57 -9.50 -12.08
CA GLY A 211 -6.90 -8.51 -12.94
C GLY A 211 -5.89 -7.61 -12.22
N PHE A 212 -5.81 -7.63 -10.87
CA PHE A 212 -4.77 -6.93 -10.13
C PHE A 212 -3.62 -7.89 -9.77
N LYS A 213 -2.45 -7.67 -10.37
CA LYS A 213 -1.25 -8.51 -10.14
C LYS A 213 -0.06 -7.61 -9.80
N PRO A 214 0.19 -7.35 -8.51
CA PRO A 214 1.28 -6.48 -8.12
C PRO A 214 2.64 -7.15 -8.30
N ILE A 215 3.58 -6.41 -8.86
CA ILE A 215 4.96 -6.82 -9.14
C ILE A 215 5.89 -5.89 -8.37
N VAL A 216 6.89 -6.45 -7.69
CA VAL A 216 7.87 -5.70 -6.91
C VAL A 216 9.26 -5.90 -7.54
N ILE A 217 9.99 -4.80 -7.71
CA ILE A 217 11.30 -4.72 -8.36
C ILE A 217 12.28 -3.96 -7.47
#